data_AF-A0A2S5X1B0-F1
#
_entry.id   AF-A0A2S5X1B0-F1
#
_cell.length_a   1.000
_cell.length_b   1.000
_cell.length_c   1.000
_cell.angle_alpha   90.00
_cell.angle_beta   90.00
_cell.angle_gamma   90.00
#
_symmetry.space_group_name_H-M   'P 1'
#
loop_
_entity.id
_entity.type
_entity.pdbx_description
1 polymer ?
#
loop_
_entity_poly.entity_id
_entity_poly.type
_entity_poly.pdbx_seq_one_letter_code
_entity_poly.pdbx_strand_id
1 'polypeptide(L)'
;MANRSYLYVVDEIPGHGAPLTRVTGLSEWRWDVPLVHELLVSGSGRLVPSTIWDAPATAILGDYDQGVANLERLFAQLPHDEETQRQIAEARNALNDPANRGRYLLLEVAEIHVLSVTDDDNPFPEMLTEAQGMVRGDDASVDSLIRYALGLPAEKRQQLTGSGSWANNLYFEPFGAPQQEADAEPKAGPAPQAQPAPQTQPDVTAYAQPVQPPPSAQPPQYAPPAGQPQQVLLVRPLANGAVQWGLGLLALIPFPFVSAIVAGIVMTAAGRSRAPATEAGERNRTNAANWGITYLISSVILIALHIAFLFTFDDEYSSTFFPIGIPITIWFALSVTHVVLSIVGLVKASRGVVFKPIALPFFSPRARLW
;
A
#
# COMPACT_ATOMS: atom_id res chain seq x y z
N MET A 1 0.52 0.29 11.42
CA MET A 1 1.30 0.09 10.19
C MET A 1 1.04 -1.33 9.75
N ALA A 2 0.80 -1.55 8.47
CA ALA A 2 0.40 -2.86 7.97
C ALA A 2 1.62 -3.44 7.26
N ASN A 3 2.46 -4.17 8.01
CA ASN A 3 3.69 -4.81 7.56
C ASN A 3 3.51 -5.46 6.17
N ARG A 4 3.95 -4.80 5.09
CA ARG A 4 3.69 -5.19 3.71
C ARG A 4 4.83 -4.80 2.76
N SER A 5 4.98 -5.58 1.69
CA SER A 5 5.68 -5.16 0.48
C SER A 5 4.68 -4.62 -0.54
N TYR A 6 5.10 -3.64 -1.34
CA TYR A 6 4.27 -3.07 -2.39
C TYR A 6 5.00 -3.09 -3.73
N LEU A 7 4.32 -3.57 -4.77
CA LEU A 7 4.81 -3.59 -6.13
C LEU A 7 4.02 -2.59 -6.97
N TYR A 8 4.72 -1.63 -7.55
CA TYR A 8 4.18 -0.59 -8.43
C TYR A 8 4.75 -0.72 -9.85
N VAL A 9 4.05 -0.08 -10.76
CA VAL A 9 4.46 0.14 -12.14
C VAL A 9 4.69 1.62 -12.33
N VAL A 10 5.88 1.98 -12.83
CA VAL A 10 6.31 3.36 -13.04
C VAL A 10 6.95 3.55 -14.41
N ASP A 11 6.84 4.75 -14.97
CA ASP A 11 7.45 5.08 -16.27
C ASP A 11 8.77 5.85 -16.13
N GLU A 12 9.04 6.42 -14.95
CA GLU A 12 10.25 7.16 -14.63
C GLU A 12 11.06 6.51 -13.49
N ILE A 13 12.36 6.79 -13.44
CA ILE A 13 13.27 6.29 -12.39
C ILE A 13 13.18 7.25 -11.19
N PRO A 14 12.81 6.79 -9.98
CA PRO A 14 12.81 7.63 -8.79
C PRO A 14 14.17 8.31 -8.55
N GLY A 15 14.13 9.57 -8.09
CA GLY A 15 15.33 10.35 -7.74
C GLY A 15 16.09 10.98 -8.92
N HIS A 16 15.72 10.74 -10.17
CA HIS A 16 16.41 11.28 -11.36
C HIS A 16 15.80 12.60 -11.87
N GLY A 17 15.25 13.43 -10.97
CA GLY A 17 14.81 14.81 -11.26
C GLY A 17 13.50 14.96 -12.02
N ALA A 18 13.02 13.91 -12.71
CA ALA A 18 11.67 13.89 -13.26
C ALA A 18 10.64 13.53 -12.18
N PRO A 19 9.52 14.25 -12.06
CA PRO A 19 8.41 13.79 -11.25
C PRO A 19 7.93 12.44 -11.77
N LEU A 20 7.63 11.50 -10.87
CA LEU A 20 6.85 10.32 -11.25
C LEU A 20 5.51 10.86 -11.72
N THR A 21 5.11 10.62 -12.96
CA THR A 21 3.82 11.12 -13.48
C THR A 21 2.81 10.00 -13.64
N ARG A 22 3.30 8.77 -13.83
CA ARG A 22 2.49 7.57 -13.96
C ARG A 22 2.96 6.52 -12.97
N VAL A 23 2.12 6.27 -11.96
CA VAL A 23 2.32 5.23 -10.96
C VAL A 23 1.03 4.42 -10.84
N THR A 24 1.14 3.11 -10.99
CA THR A 24 0.01 2.19 -10.84
C THR A 24 0.37 1.13 -9.80
N GLY A 25 -0.51 0.90 -8.82
CA GLY A 25 -0.39 -0.25 -7.93
C GLY A 25 -0.59 -1.54 -8.71
N LEU A 26 0.26 -2.54 -8.47
CA LEU A 26 0.17 -3.84 -9.14
C LEU A 26 -0.08 -4.98 -8.14
N SER A 27 0.63 -4.98 -7.01
CA SER A 27 0.47 -6.02 -6.00
C SER A 27 0.87 -5.54 -4.61
N GLU A 28 0.24 -6.12 -3.58
CA GLU A 28 0.65 -5.95 -2.18
C GLU A 28 0.77 -7.31 -1.51
N TRP A 29 1.78 -7.51 -0.68
CA TRP A 29 1.94 -8.73 0.11
C TRP A 29 2.12 -8.40 1.59
N ARG A 30 1.57 -9.21 2.49
CA ARG A 30 1.67 -8.97 3.94
C ARG A 30 2.80 -9.78 4.55
N TRP A 31 3.50 -9.16 5.50
CA TRP A 31 4.49 -9.76 6.41
C TRP A 31 5.75 -10.34 5.76
N ASP A 32 5.90 -10.20 4.44
CA ASP A 32 7.01 -10.79 3.68
C ASP A 32 7.13 -10.12 2.31
N VAL A 33 8.26 -10.33 1.64
CA VAL A 33 8.43 -10.05 0.20
C VAL A 33 8.30 -11.39 -0.53
N PRO A 34 7.24 -11.63 -1.32
CA PRO A 34 7.07 -12.91 -1.99
C PRO A 34 8.04 -13.04 -3.16
N LEU A 35 8.49 -14.26 -3.45
CA LEU A 35 9.45 -14.53 -4.54
C LEU A 35 9.00 -14.05 -5.92
N VAL A 36 7.69 -14.01 -6.17
CA VAL A 36 7.14 -13.42 -7.39
C VAL A 36 7.53 -11.94 -7.54
N HIS A 37 7.58 -11.17 -6.45
CA HIS A 37 8.00 -9.76 -6.48
C HIS A 37 9.49 -9.63 -6.74
N GLU A 38 10.32 -10.46 -6.07
CA GLU A 38 11.77 -10.50 -6.30
C GLU A 38 12.10 -10.85 -7.75
N LEU A 39 11.44 -11.85 -8.33
CA LEU A 39 11.62 -12.22 -9.74
C LEU A 39 11.17 -11.10 -10.67
N LEU A 40 10.08 -10.41 -10.37
CA LEU A 40 9.58 -9.31 -11.18
C LEU A 40 10.53 -8.11 -11.21
N VAL A 41 11.20 -7.76 -10.12
CA VAL A 41 12.21 -6.68 -10.13
C VAL A 41 13.61 -7.14 -10.51
N SER A 42 13.81 -8.42 -10.83
CA SER A 42 15.11 -8.98 -11.23
C SER A 42 15.56 -8.61 -12.65
N GLY A 43 14.67 -8.05 -13.46
CA GLY A 43 15.03 -7.53 -14.79
C GLY A 43 15.94 -6.31 -14.67
N SER A 44 17.26 -6.49 -14.69
CA SER A 44 18.22 -5.40 -14.48
C SER A 44 17.98 -4.63 -13.16
N GLY A 45 17.77 -5.37 -12.07
CA GLY A 45 17.42 -4.83 -10.76
C GLY A 45 18.48 -3.86 -10.21
N ARG A 46 18.02 -2.75 -9.63
CA ARG A 46 18.87 -1.73 -9.01
C ARG A 46 18.17 -1.02 -7.86
N LEU A 47 18.95 -0.48 -6.92
CA LEU A 47 18.42 0.36 -5.85
C LEU A 47 18.09 1.76 -6.38
N VAL A 48 16.96 2.28 -5.92
CA VAL A 48 16.53 3.66 -6.15
C VAL A 48 16.03 4.24 -4.83
N PRO A 49 15.93 5.58 -4.70
CA PRO A 49 15.25 6.17 -3.57
C PRO A 49 13.81 5.64 -3.49
N SER A 50 13.39 5.29 -2.28
CA SER A 50 12.00 4.88 -2.07
C SER A 50 11.06 6.06 -2.34
N THR A 51 9.86 5.76 -2.81
CA THR A 51 8.80 6.73 -3.10
C THR A 51 7.79 6.84 -1.95
N ILE A 52 7.87 5.94 -0.96
CA ILE A 52 6.99 5.91 0.21
C ILE A 52 7.68 6.46 1.47
N TRP A 53 8.96 6.12 1.64
CA TRP A 53 9.80 6.41 2.79
C TRP A 53 10.92 7.37 2.43
N ASP A 54 11.30 8.20 3.40
CA ASP A 54 12.34 9.19 3.23
C ASP A 54 13.71 8.59 3.09
N ALA A 55 14.59 9.34 2.43
CA ALA A 55 16.01 9.05 2.44
C ALA A 55 16.49 8.85 3.89
N PRO A 56 17.31 7.83 4.14
CA PRO A 56 18.04 6.99 3.18
C PRO A 56 17.30 5.70 2.75
N ALA A 57 15.98 5.56 2.96
CA ALA A 57 15.24 4.37 2.54
C ALA A 57 15.34 4.14 1.02
N THR A 58 15.44 2.87 0.63
CA THR A 58 15.60 2.45 -0.76
C THR A 58 14.48 1.50 -1.18
N ALA A 59 14.19 1.55 -2.47
CA ALA A 59 13.33 0.62 -3.18
C ALA A 59 14.13 -0.09 -4.28
N ILE A 60 13.58 -1.17 -4.83
CA ILE A 60 14.21 -1.93 -5.90
C ILE A 60 13.44 -1.66 -7.20
N LEU A 61 14.15 -1.25 -8.24
CA LEU A 61 13.60 -0.98 -9.55
C LEU A 61 14.10 -2.03 -10.55
N GLY A 62 13.20 -2.65 -11.29
CA GLY A 62 13.49 -3.55 -12.41
C GLY A 62 12.81 -3.09 -13.70
N ASP A 63 13.33 -3.52 -14.84
CA ASP A 63 12.70 -3.42 -16.15
C ASP A 63 11.45 -4.33 -16.20
N TYR A 64 10.34 -3.76 -16.65
CA TYR A 64 9.05 -4.45 -16.63
C TYR A 64 9.07 -5.71 -17.49
N ASP A 65 9.50 -5.58 -18.75
CA ASP A 65 9.41 -6.67 -19.73
C ASP A 65 10.41 -7.79 -19.42
N GLN A 66 11.63 -7.45 -18.99
CA GLN A 66 12.61 -8.44 -18.52
C GLN A 66 12.14 -9.16 -17.25
N GLY A 67 11.56 -8.43 -16.30
CA GLY A 67 11.01 -8.98 -15.07
C GLY A 67 9.89 -10.00 -15.33
N VAL A 68 8.95 -9.65 -16.21
CA VAL A 68 7.88 -10.56 -16.65
C VAL A 68 8.46 -11.78 -17.39
N ALA A 69 9.46 -11.59 -18.25
CA ALA A 69 10.12 -12.71 -18.93
C ALA A 69 10.79 -13.69 -17.93
N ASN A 70 11.43 -13.17 -16.88
CA ASN A 70 12.02 -13.99 -15.82
C ASN A 70 10.96 -14.77 -15.04
N LEU A 71 9.81 -14.15 -14.75
CA LEU A 71 8.70 -14.83 -14.11
C LEU A 71 8.11 -15.95 -14.99
N GLU A 72 7.98 -15.72 -16.30
CA GLU A 72 7.51 -16.73 -17.25
C GLU A 72 8.46 -17.95 -17.32
N ARG A 73 9.77 -17.75 -17.14
CA ARG A 73 10.73 -18.86 -17.01
C ARG A 73 10.47 -19.73 -15.79
N LEU A 74 10.04 -19.14 -14.67
CA LEU A 74 9.58 -19.91 -13.50
C LEU A 74 8.27 -20.63 -13.81
N PHE A 75 7.28 -19.93 -14.35
CA PHE A 75 5.96 -20.50 -14.64
C PHE A 75 6.01 -21.71 -15.58
N ALA A 76 6.90 -21.70 -16.57
CA ALA A 76 7.12 -22.83 -17.47
C ALA A 76 7.60 -24.11 -16.76
N GLN A 77 8.19 -23.99 -15.57
CA GLN A 77 8.76 -25.10 -14.80
C GLN A 77 7.88 -25.52 -13.62
N LEU A 78 6.83 -24.75 -13.30
CA LEU A 78 5.90 -25.10 -12.23
C LEU A 78 5.00 -26.29 -12.62
N PRO A 79 4.44 -27.01 -11.63
CA PRO A 79 3.49 -28.09 -11.87
C PRO A 79 2.30 -27.67 -12.74
N HIS A 80 1.85 -28.58 -13.60
CA HIS A 80 0.73 -28.34 -14.53
C HIS A 80 -0.63 -28.79 -13.95
N ASP A 81 -0.76 -28.82 -12.63
CA ASP A 81 -2.05 -29.10 -11.97
C ASP A 81 -3.01 -27.90 -12.09
N GLU A 82 -4.31 -28.18 -11.96
CA GLU A 82 -5.38 -27.20 -12.20
C GLU A 82 -5.25 -25.95 -11.32
N GLU A 83 -4.89 -26.11 -10.04
CA GLU A 83 -4.75 -25.01 -9.11
C GLU A 83 -3.57 -24.11 -9.49
N THR A 84 -2.41 -24.71 -9.78
CA THR A 84 -1.21 -23.97 -10.22
C THR A 84 -1.47 -23.18 -11.50
N GLN A 85 -2.13 -23.80 -12.48
CA GLN A 85 -2.45 -23.13 -13.75
C GLN A 85 -3.45 -21.98 -13.56
N ARG A 86 -4.42 -22.13 -12.65
CA ARG A 86 -5.36 -21.06 -12.30
C ARG A 86 -4.64 -19.85 -11.69
N GLN A 87 -3.70 -20.08 -10.78
CA GLN A 87 -2.91 -19.02 -10.14
C GLN A 87 -1.96 -18.33 -11.12
N ILE A 88 -1.33 -19.09 -12.04
CA ILE A 88 -0.50 -18.52 -13.12
C ILE A 88 -1.36 -17.64 -14.06
N ALA A 89 -2.57 -18.10 -14.41
CA ALA A 89 -3.48 -17.32 -15.23
C ALA A 89 -3.90 -16.00 -14.55
N GLU A 90 -4.13 -16.02 -13.24
CA GLU A 90 -4.40 -14.81 -12.44
C GLU A 90 -3.25 -13.79 -12.56
N ALA A 91 -2.01 -14.22 -12.36
CA ALA A 91 -0.83 -13.38 -12.50
C ALA A 91 -0.67 -12.82 -13.93
N ARG A 92 -0.82 -13.67 -14.94
CA ARG A 92 -0.76 -13.27 -16.34
C ARG A 92 -1.83 -12.26 -16.70
N ASN A 93 -3.05 -12.40 -16.18
CA ASN A 93 -4.12 -11.43 -16.42
C ASN A 93 -3.76 -10.06 -15.83
N ALA A 94 -3.20 -10.02 -14.61
CA ALA A 94 -2.78 -8.78 -13.98
C ALA A 94 -1.61 -8.09 -14.71
N LEU A 95 -0.63 -8.87 -15.18
CA LEU A 95 0.58 -8.37 -15.86
C LEU A 95 0.35 -8.02 -17.35
N ASN A 96 -0.66 -8.62 -17.99
CA ASN A 96 -0.99 -8.33 -19.38
C ASN A 96 -2.08 -7.26 -19.54
N ASP A 97 -2.72 -6.81 -18.45
CA ASP A 97 -3.65 -5.69 -18.50
C ASP A 97 -2.91 -4.42 -18.97
N PRO A 98 -3.31 -3.78 -20.09
CA PRO A 98 -2.69 -2.57 -20.58
C PRO A 98 -2.63 -1.44 -19.55
N ALA A 99 -3.58 -1.37 -18.60
CA ALA A 99 -3.57 -0.39 -17.53
C ALA A 99 -2.39 -0.60 -16.56
N ASN A 100 -1.94 -1.84 -16.41
CA ASN A 100 -0.87 -2.27 -15.52
C ASN A 100 0.50 -2.38 -16.21
N ARG A 101 0.62 -1.96 -17.48
CA ARG A 101 1.90 -1.96 -18.20
C ARG A 101 2.59 -0.61 -18.10
N GLY A 102 3.89 -0.64 -17.85
CA GLY A 102 4.76 0.54 -17.82
C GLY A 102 6.19 0.15 -18.15
N ARG A 103 7.13 1.08 -17.96
CA ARG A 103 8.54 0.82 -18.27
C ARG A 103 9.25 0.02 -17.19
N TYR A 104 8.90 0.26 -15.93
CA TYR A 104 9.59 -0.32 -14.80
C TYR A 104 8.63 -0.88 -13.74
N LEU A 105 9.14 -1.82 -12.97
CA LEU A 105 8.54 -2.36 -11.76
C LEU A 105 9.31 -1.81 -10.55
N LEU A 106 8.60 -1.19 -9.62
CA LEU A 106 9.16 -0.60 -8.40
C LEU A 106 8.66 -1.38 -7.19
N LEU A 107 9.56 -2.01 -6.46
CA LEU A 107 9.28 -2.76 -5.25
C LEU A 107 9.71 -1.98 -4.01
N GLU A 108 8.71 -1.63 -3.20
CA GLU A 108 8.86 -0.99 -1.89
C GLU A 108 8.88 -2.05 -0.80
N VAL A 109 10.06 -2.24 -0.19
CA VAL A 109 10.31 -3.26 0.84
C VAL A 109 10.45 -2.67 2.25
N ALA A 110 10.60 -1.35 2.34
CA ALA A 110 10.97 -0.65 3.56
C ALA A 110 10.05 -0.94 4.77
N GLU A 111 8.73 -1.11 4.57
CA GLU A 111 7.82 -1.39 5.70
C GLU A 111 8.04 -2.77 6.34
N ILE A 112 8.54 -3.77 5.58
CA ILE A 112 8.88 -5.11 6.11
C ILE A 112 10.06 -5.03 7.07
N HIS A 113 11.06 -4.22 6.71
CA HIS A 113 12.38 -4.18 7.32
C HIS A 113 12.46 -3.27 8.56
N VAL A 114 11.39 -2.54 8.90
CA VAL A 114 11.29 -1.73 10.12
C VAL A 114 11.05 -2.58 11.38
N LEU A 115 10.57 -3.82 11.25
CA LEU A 115 10.31 -4.71 12.40
C LEU A 115 11.45 -5.69 12.71
N SER A 116 12.45 -5.84 11.83
CA SER A 116 13.69 -6.58 12.12
C SER A 116 14.57 -5.84 13.14
N VAL A 117 14.33 -4.53 13.30
CA VAL A 117 15.13 -3.65 14.14
C VAL A 117 14.67 -3.79 15.59
N THR A 118 15.49 -4.46 16.39
CA THR A 118 15.35 -4.46 17.84
C THR A 118 15.95 -3.17 18.40
N ASP A 119 15.10 -2.34 19.01
CA ASP A 119 15.37 -1.08 19.73
C ASP A 119 15.64 0.19 18.89
N ASP A 120 15.38 1.34 19.54
CA ASP A 120 15.23 2.75 19.10
C ASP A 120 16.38 3.38 18.26
N ASP A 121 17.26 2.57 17.65
CA ASP A 121 18.36 3.04 16.81
C ASP A 121 18.00 2.90 15.32
N ASN A 122 17.86 4.05 14.65
CA ASN A 122 17.87 4.24 13.19
C ASN A 122 17.82 2.95 12.32
N PRO A 123 16.65 2.54 11.80
CA PRO A 123 16.48 1.26 11.08
C PRO A 123 17.10 1.24 9.67
N PHE A 124 17.52 2.40 9.17
CA PHE A 124 17.90 2.55 7.78
C PHE A 124 19.09 1.68 7.28
N PRO A 125 20.16 1.42 8.07
CA PRO A 125 21.27 0.56 7.63
C PRO A 125 20.84 -0.89 7.39
N GLU A 126 19.94 -1.42 8.22
CA GLU A 126 19.43 -2.78 8.09
C GLU A 126 18.49 -2.87 6.88
N MET A 127 17.57 -1.92 6.73
CA MET A 127 16.70 -1.80 5.55
C MET A 127 17.50 -1.76 4.24
N LEU A 128 18.61 -1.01 4.21
CA LEU A 128 19.49 -0.93 3.04
C LEU A 128 20.18 -2.26 2.77
N THR A 129 20.69 -2.93 3.81
CA THR A 129 21.38 -4.22 3.68
C THR A 129 20.44 -5.30 3.15
N GLU A 130 19.22 -5.35 3.66
CA GLU A 130 18.20 -6.30 3.22
C GLU A 130 17.76 -6.02 1.78
N ALA A 131 17.53 -4.75 1.41
CA ALA A 131 17.22 -4.37 0.03
C ALA A 131 18.37 -4.71 -0.93
N GLN A 132 19.63 -4.45 -0.55
CA GLN A 132 20.82 -4.86 -1.31
C GLN A 132 20.86 -6.38 -1.51
N GLY A 133 20.50 -7.15 -0.49
CA GLY A 133 20.43 -8.61 -0.53
C GLY A 133 19.39 -9.17 -1.49
N MET A 134 18.38 -8.38 -1.88
CA MET A 134 17.33 -8.77 -2.84
C MET A 134 17.61 -8.33 -4.28
N VAL A 135 18.53 -7.40 -4.51
CA VAL A 135 18.85 -6.96 -5.88
C VAL A 135 19.44 -8.10 -6.69
N ARG A 136 18.91 -8.29 -7.90
CA ARG A 136 19.38 -9.25 -8.91
C ARG A 136 19.57 -8.48 -10.22
N GLY A 137 20.74 -8.56 -10.83
CA GLY A 137 21.08 -7.80 -12.04
C GLY A 137 21.65 -8.62 -13.19
N ASP A 138 21.77 -9.94 -13.00
CA ASP A 138 22.42 -10.86 -13.93
C ASP A 138 21.66 -12.20 -14.00
N ASP A 139 21.82 -12.93 -15.12
CA ASP A 139 21.09 -14.17 -15.35
C ASP A 139 21.43 -15.28 -14.32
N ALA A 140 22.66 -15.32 -13.80
CA ALA A 140 23.06 -16.38 -12.87
C ALA A 140 22.39 -16.21 -11.49
N SER A 141 22.18 -14.97 -11.05
CA SER A 141 21.44 -14.69 -9.83
C SER A 141 19.94 -14.96 -10.00
N VAL A 142 19.36 -14.65 -11.17
CA VAL A 142 17.98 -15.03 -11.52
C VAL A 142 17.79 -16.54 -11.56
N ASP A 143 18.70 -17.28 -12.20
CA ASP A 143 18.66 -18.75 -12.27
C ASP A 143 18.76 -19.40 -10.89
N SER A 144 19.53 -18.79 -10.00
CA SER A 144 19.62 -19.24 -8.61
C SER A 144 18.31 -19.01 -7.86
N LEU A 145 17.64 -17.88 -8.10
CA LEU A 145 16.33 -17.58 -7.53
C LEU A 145 15.24 -18.53 -8.06
N ILE A 146 15.24 -18.84 -9.36
CA ILE A 146 14.32 -19.81 -9.96
C ILE A 146 14.55 -21.21 -9.36
N ARG A 147 15.81 -21.65 -9.26
CA ARG A 147 16.13 -22.95 -8.64
C ARG A 147 15.68 -23.01 -7.18
N TYR A 148 15.88 -21.93 -6.42
CA TYR A 148 15.37 -21.83 -5.05
C TYR A 148 13.84 -21.94 -5.01
N ALA A 149 13.14 -21.18 -5.87
CA ALA A 149 11.68 -21.20 -5.97
C ALA A 149 11.12 -22.59 -6.28
N LEU A 150 11.76 -23.34 -7.17
CA LEU A 150 11.35 -24.72 -7.52
C LEU A 150 11.58 -25.73 -6.40
N GLY A 151 12.48 -25.44 -5.45
CA GLY A 151 12.73 -26.28 -4.29
C GLY A 151 11.74 -26.09 -3.14
N LEU A 152 10.84 -25.10 -3.23
CA LEU A 152 9.89 -24.80 -2.15
C LEU A 152 8.71 -25.78 -2.09
N PRO A 153 8.16 -26.02 -0.88
CA PRO A 153 7.01 -26.89 -0.70
C PRO A 153 5.74 -26.29 -1.34
N ALA A 154 4.76 -27.14 -1.65
CA ALA A 154 3.52 -26.74 -2.33
C ALA A 154 2.71 -25.66 -1.57
N GLU A 155 2.82 -25.59 -0.24
CA GLU A 155 2.21 -24.55 0.59
C GLU A 155 2.74 -23.13 0.31
N LYS A 156 3.95 -23.02 -0.25
CA LYS A 156 4.57 -21.73 -0.63
C LYS A 156 4.19 -21.30 -2.04
N ARG A 157 3.34 -22.06 -2.75
CA ARG A 157 3.00 -21.81 -4.16
C ARG A 157 2.38 -20.44 -4.40
N GLN A 158 1.58 -19.93 -3.46
CA GLN A 158 1.02 -18.58 -3.56
C GLN A 158 2.10 -17.50 -3.59
N GLN A 159 3.25 -17.70 -2.94
CA GLN A 159 4.39 -16.76 -3.00
C GLN A 159 5.09 -16.78 -4.36
N LEU A 160 4.98 -17.89 -5.10
CA LEU A 160 5.56 -18.05 -6.44
C LEU A 160 4.67 -17.45 -7.53
N THR A 161 3.36 -17.47 -7.31
CA THR A 161 2.35 -17.03 -8.29
C THR A 161 1.74 -15.67 -7.98
N GLY A 162 1.88 -15.15 -6.76
CA GLY A 162 1.21 -13.93 -6.30
C GLY A 162 -0.31 -14.08 -6.16
N SER A 163 -0.83 -15.31 -6.08
CA SER A 163 -2.28 -15.53 -6.05
C SER A 163 -2.92 -14.81 -4.86
N GLY A 164 -3.98 -14.05 -5.12
CA GLY A 164 -4.68 -13.24 -4.12
C GLY A 164 -3.97 -11.95 -3.71
N SER A 165 -2.80 -11.63 -4.28
CA SER A 165 -2.03 -10.42 -3.98
C SER A 165 -2.04 -9.37 -5.10
N TRP A 166 -2.57 -9.71 -6.27
CA TRP A 166 -2.73 -8.78 -7.40
C TRP A 166 -3.86 -7.78 -7.11
N ALA A 167 -3.49 -6.64 -6.52
CA ALA A 167 -4.40 -5.59 -6.12
C ALA A 167 -3.87 -4.25 -6.63
N ASN A 168 -4.67 -3.56 -7.45
CA ASN A 168 -4.33 -2.25 -8.01
C ASN A 168 -4.47 -1.12 -6.97
N ASN A 169 -3.82 -1.29 -5.82
CA ASN A 169 -3.84 -0.34 -4.72
C ASN A 169 -2.62 0.59 -4.83
N LEU A 170 -2.88 1.87 -5.05
CA LEU A 170 -1.85 2.91 -5.06
C LEU A 170 -1.77 3.56 -3.68
N TYR A 171 -0.61 3.49 -3.02
CA TYR A 171 -0.42 4.01 -1.66
C TYR A 171 0.31 5.36 -1.60
N PHE A 172 0.74 5.90 -2.74
CA PHE A 172 1.31 7.25 -2.84
C PHE A 172 0.80 7.97 -4.11
N GLU A 173 0.65 9.29 -4.05
CA GLU A 173 0.36 10.07 -5.26
C GLU A 173 1.67 10.54 -5.91
N PRO A 174 1.85 10.33 -7.22
CA PRO A 174 2.96 10.90 -7.95
C PRO A 174 2.93 12.44 -7.83
N PHE A 175 3.99 13.04 -7.27
CA PHE A 175 4.09 14.50 -7.22
C PHE A 175 4.49 15.05 -8.58
N GLY A 176 3.62 15.88 -9.15
CA GLY A 176 3.90 16.69 -10.32
C GLY A 176 2.63 17.34 -10.84
N ALA A 177 2.28 18.53 -10.36
CA ALA A 177 1.45 19.39 -11.18
C ALA A 177 2.24 19.64 -12.48
N PRO A 178 1.66 19.50 -13.69
CA PRO A 178 2.27 20.13 -14.84
C PRO A 178 2.45 21.59 -14.44
N GLN A 179 3.70 22.05 -14.38
CA GLN A 179 3.95 23.48 -14.25
C GLN A 179 3.21 24.10 -15.43
N GLN A 180 2.09 24.76 -15.13
CA GLN A 180 1.57 25.79 -16.03
C GLN A 180 2.79 26.63 -16.36
N GLU A 181 3.10 26.71 -17.66
CA GLU A 181 4.07 27.67 -18.19
C GLU A 181 3.76 28.99 -17.50
N ALA A 182 4.63 29.37 -16.56
CA ALA A 182 4.53 30.65 -15.92
C ALA A 182 4.53 31.66 -17.07
N ASP A 183 3.44 32.41 -17.20
CA ASP A 183 3.27 33.50 -18.14
C ASP A 183 4.56 34.34 -18.15
N ALA A 184 5.43 34.06 -19.11
CA ALA A 184 6.62 34.83 -19.34
C ALA A 184 6.18 36.10 -20.08
N GLU A 185 5.74 37.10 -19.30
CA GLU A 185 5.72 38.48 -19.77
C GLU A 185 7.08 38.80 -20.41
N PRO A 186 7.13 39.23 -21.68
CA PRO A 186 8.40 39.52 -22.34
C PRO A 186 8.93 40.85 -21.82
N LYS A 187 9.82 40.81 -20.82
CA LYS A 187 10.68 41.94 -20.51
C LYS A 187 11.81 42.01 -21.54
N ALA A 188 11.70 43.02 -22.40
CA ALA A 188 12.70 43.40 -23.39
C ALA A 188 14.08 43.65 -22.75
N GLY A 189 15.07 42.87 -23.17
CA GLY A 189 16.50 43.13 -22.98
C GLY A 189 17.17 43.45 -24.33
N PRO A 190 18.26 44.23 -24.36
CA PRO A 190 18.73 44.89 -25.58
C PRO A 190 19.41 43.91 -26.57
N ALA A 191 19.23 44.19 -27.85
CA ALA A 191 19.79 43.44 -28.97
C ALA A 191 21.34 43.37 -28.95
N PRO A 192 21.95 42.19 -29.19
CA PRO A 192 23.38 42.10 -29.46
C PRO A 192 23.72 42.59 -30.87
N GLN A 193 24.58 43.60 -30.95
CA GLN A 193 25.18 44.10 -32.17
C GLN A 193 26.17 43.06 -32.76
N ALA A 194 26.07 42.82 -34.06
CA ALA A 194 27.01 42.00 -34.82
C ALA A 194 28.29 42.76 -35.16
N GLN A 195 29.45 42.06 -35.17
CA GLN A 195 30.62 42.22 -36.07
C GLN A 195 31.85 41.41 -35.56
N PRO A 196 32.89 41.10 -36.37
CA PRO A 196 32.93 40.03 -37.37
C PRO A 196 34.14 39.07 -37.18
N ALA A 197 34.16 37.98 -37.93
CA ALA A 197 35.22 36.95 -37.93
C ALA A 197 36.58 37.46 -38.48
N PRO A 198 37.69 36.83 -38.06
CA PRO A 198 38.84 36.65 -38.97
C PRO A 198 39.46 35.23 -38.95
N GLN A 199 39.47 34.64 -40.15
CA GLN A 199 40.59 34.02 -40.90
C GLN A 199 41.61 33.07 -40.23
N THR A 200 41.79 31.93 -40.90
CA THR A 200 42.80 30.86 -40.79
C THR A 200 44.20 31.22 -41.32
N GLN A 201 45.30 30.75 -40.69
CA GLN A 201 46.47 30.01 -41.27
C GLN A 201 47.67 29.83 -40.29
N PRO A 202 48.71 28.97 -40.57
CA PRO A 202 49.18 27.92 -39.65
C PRO A 202 50.65 27.98 -39.14
N ASP A 203 50.99 26.96 -38.32
CA ASP A 203 52.32 26.38 -37.97
C ASP A 203 53.36 27.19 -37.15
N VAL A 204 53.82 26.62 -36.01
CA VAL A 204 55.18 26.03 -35.86
C VAL A 204 55.36 25.29 -34.51
N THR A 205 56.11 24.19 -34.59
CA THR A 205 56.60 23.21 -33.59
C THR A 205 57.28 23.74 -32.33
N ALA A 206 57.07 23.06 -31.19
CA ALA A 206 58.01 22.98 -30.07
C ALA A 206 57.95 21.60 -29.35
N TYR A 207 59.11 20.96 -29.19
CA TYR A 207 59.31 19.64 -28.58
C TYR A 207 59.33 19.70 -27.04
N ALA A 208 58.73 18.72 -26.33
CA ALA A 208 59.16 18.29 -24.99
C ALA A 208 58.44 17.03 -24.43
N GLN A 209 59.27 16.02 -24.07
CA GLN A 209 59.19 15.07 -22.94
C GLN A 209 58.32 13.77 -23.04
N PRO A 210 58.86 12.60 -22.60
CA PRO A 210 58.15 11.32 -22.60
C PRO A 210 57.14 11.18 -21.44
N VAL A 211 55.96 10.65 -21.78
CA VAL A 211 54.78 10.49 -20.91
C VAL A 211 54.96 9.30 -19.97
N GLN A 212 54.86 9.54 -18.65
CA GLN A 212 54.62 8.48 -17.65
C GLN A 212 53.15 8.03 -17.71
N PRO A 213 52.84 6.73 -17.56
CA PRO A 213 51.44 6.28 -17.54
C PRO A 213 50.73 6.73 -16.25
N PRO A 214 49.46 7.19 -16.32
CA PRO A 214 48.74 7.68 -15.15
C PRO A 214 48.33 6.53 -14.19
N PRO A 215 48.18 6.82 -12.88
CA PRO A 215 47.68 5.86 -11.91
C PRO A 215 46.23 5.48 -12.19
N SER A 216 45.88 4.22 -11.92
CA SER A 216 44.53 3.65 -12.00
C SER A 216 43.48 4.55 -11.32
N ALA A 217 42.50 4.99 -12.11
CA ALA A 217 41.36 5.77 -11.63
C ALA A 217 40.49 4.92 -10.69
N GLN A 218 40.34 5.36 -9.44
CA GLN A 218 39.26 4.88 -8.57
C GLN A 218 37.92 5.41 -9.10
N PRO A 219 36.83 4.63 -9.05
CA PRO A 219 35.51 5.11 -9.48
C PRO A 219 35.07 6.31 -8.60
N PRO A 220 34.39 7.31 -9.19
CA PRO A 220 34.03 8.53 -8.49
C PRO A 220 33.08 8.24 -7.32
N GLN A 221 33.54 8.52 -6.11
CA GLN A 221 32.68 8.68 -4.94
C GLN A 221 31.90 9.98 -5.09
N TYR A 222 30.60 9.87 -5.39
CA TYR A 222 29.70 11.02 -5.38
C TYR A 222 29.43 11.44 -3.94
N ALA A 223 29.75 12.71 -3.63
CA ALA A 223 29.30 13.34 -2.40
C ALA A 223 27.77 13.50 -2.43
N PRO A 224 27.04 13.22 -1.33
CA PRO A 224 25.60 13.42 -1.30
C PRO A 224 25.26 14.92 -1.53
N PRO A 225 24.21 15.23 -2.30
CA PRO A 225 23.86 16.60 -2.60
C PRO A 225 23.43 17.34 -1.33
N ALA A 226 24.02 18.50 -1.09
CA ALA A 226 23.64 19.42 -0.02
C ALA A 226 22.32 20.13 -0.37
N GLY A 227 21.22 19.39 -0.25
CA GLY A 227 19.87 19.93 -0.24
C GLY A 227 19.42 20.20 1.20
N GLN A 228 18.72 21.31 1.42
CA GLN A 228 17.98 21.59 2.64
C GLN A 228 17.18 20.35 3.08
N PRO A 229 17.07 20.02 4.38
CA PRO A 229 16.28 18.88 4.83
C PRO A 229 14.85 19.06 4.29
N GLN A 230 14.48 18.25 3.30
CA GLN A 230 13.14 18.22 2.78
C GLN A 230 12.25 17.87 3.96
N GLN A 231 11.44 18.83 4.42
CA GLN A 231 10.48 18.57 5.48
C GLN A 231 9.45 17.59 4.92
N VAL A 232 9.56 16.36 5.39
CA VAL A 232 8.71 15.25 5.01
C VAL A 232 7.33 15.51 5.60
N LEU A 233 6.41 15.92 4.74
CA LEU A 233 5.00 15.93 5.11
C LEU A 233 4.52 14.48 5.07
N LEU A 234 4.50 13.80 6.22
CA LEU A 234 3.92 12.47 6.38
C LEU A 234 2.41 12.53 6.03
N VAL A 235 2.05 12.28 4.77
CA VAL A 235 0.65 12.30 4.33
C VAL A 235 -0.01 10.99 4.73
N ARG A 236 -0.93 11.07 5.69
CA ARG A 236 -1.70 9.95 6.24
C ARG A 236 -2.43 9.17 5.13
N PRO A 237 -2.36 7.83 5.07
CA PRO A 237 -3.06 7.05 4.05
C PRO A 237 -4.57 7.32 4.05
N LEU A 238 -5.17 7.39 2.86
CA LEU A 238 -6.61 7.60 2.69
C LEU A 238 -7.38 6.48 3.39
N ALA A 239 -8.27 6.83 4.32
CA ALA A 239 -9.03 5.85 5.07
C ALA A 239 -9.95 5.03 4.14
N ASN A 240 -9.86 3.70 4.23
CA ASN A 240 -10.70 2.74 3.49
C ASN A 240 -11.98 2.30 4.24
N GLY A 241 -12.21 2.86 5.44
CA GLY A 241 -13.38 2.59 6.28
C GLY A 241 -13.28 1.31 7.13
N ALA A 242 -12.18 0.56 7.04
CA ALA A 242 -12.02 -0.72 7.73
C ALA A 242 -11.92 -0.57 9.25
N VAL A 243 -11.17 0.44 9.72
CA VAL A 243 -11.00 0.73 11.15
C VAL A 243 -12.35 0.90 11.83
N GLN A 244 -13.28 1.61 11.20
CA GLN A 244 -14.61 1.86 11.75
C GLN A 244 -15.41 0.58 11.98
N TRP A 245 -15.31 -0.40 11.07
CA TRP A 245 -15.92 -1.71 11.24
C TRP A 245 -15.25 -2.53 12.35
N GLY A 246 -13.91 -2.48 12.41
CA GLY A 246 -13.12 -3.14 13.45
C GLY A 246 -13.43 -2.65 14.86
N LEU A 247 -13.76 -1.35 15.02
CA LEU A 247 -14.16 -0.79 16.32
C LEU A 247 -15.46 -1.42 16.88
N GLY A 248 -16.29 -2.05 16.05
CA GLY A 248 -17.44 -2.81 16.53
C GLY A 248 -17.05 -4.06 17.34
N LEU A 249 -15.84 -4.59 17.15
CA LEU A 249 -15.32 -5.74 17.92
C LEU A 249 -15.03 -5.40 19.38
N LEU A 250 -15.05 -4.12 19.77
CA LEU A 250 -15.05 -3.71 21.17
C LEU A 250 -16.22 -4.34 21.95
N ALA A 251 -17.32 -4.73 21.27
CA ALA A 251 -18.44 -5.44 21.88
C ALA A 251 -18.05 -6.80 22.49
N LEU A 252 -16.92 -7.40 22.08
CA LEU A 252 -16.42 -8.69 22.60
C LEU A 252 -15.70 -8.56 23.95
N ILE A 253 -15.42 -7.35 24.42
CA ILE A 253 -14.87 -7.12 25.76
C ILE A 253 -15.85 -7.69 26.79
N PRO A 254 -15.40 -8.42 27.84
CA PRO A 254 -16.24 -9.17 28.77
C PRO A 254 -17.02 -8.31 29.79
N PHE A 255 -17.65 -7.24 29.29
CA PHE A 255 -18.58 -6.36 30.00
C PHE A 255 -19.79 -6.08 29.09
N PRO A 256 -20.68 -7.07 28.85
CA PRO A 256 -21.55 -7.16 27.68
C PRO A 256 -22.38 -5.90 27.37
N PHE A 257 -22.99 -5.28 28.38
CA PHE A 257 -23.80 -4.08 28.18
C PHE A 257 -22.96 -2.83 27.92
N VAL A 258 -21.88 -2.65 28.69
CA VAL A 258 -21.00 -1.49 28.57
C VAL A 258 -20.22 -1.55 27.27
N SER A 259 -19.65 -2.72 26.95
CA SER A 259 -18.89 -2.94 25.72
C SER A 259 -19.74 -2.74 24.47
N ALA A 260 -21.00 -3.20 24.48
CA ALA A 260 -21.95 -2.97 23.39
C ALA A 260 -22.24 -1.49 23.17
N ILE A 261 -22.51 -0.73 24.24
CA ILE A 261 -22.77 0.72 24.16
C ILE A 261 -21.52 1.45 23.65
N VAL A 262 -20.35 1.15 24.21
CA VAL A 262 -19.07 1.75 23.81
C VAL A 262 -18.76 1.46 22.34
N ALA A 263 -18.93 0.21 21.88
CA ALA A 263 -18.72 -0.16 20.50
C ALA A 263 -19.62 0.66 19.54
N GLY A 264 -20.91 0.77 19.84
CA GLY A 264 -21.85 1.57 19.04
C GLY A 264 -21.48 3.06 18.98
N ILE A 265 -21.11 3.66 20.12
CA ILE A 265 -20.69 5.08 20.19
C ILE A 265 -19.41 5.30 19.38
N VAL A 266 -18.38 4.48 19.62
CA VAL A 266 -17.06 4.64 19.00
C VAL A 266 -17.15 4.42 17.48
N MET A 267 -17.88 3.41 17.03
CA MET A 267 -18.11 3.14 15.61
C MET A 267 -18.84 4.31 14.92
N THR A 268 -19.85 4.89 15.59
CA THR A 268 -20.57 6.08 15.12
C THR A 268 -19.65 7.30 15.02
N ALA A 269 -18.88 7.59 16.08
CA ALA A 269 -17.99 8.75 16.13
C ALA A 269 -16.85 8.64 15.11
N ALA A 270 -16.17 7.50 15.04
CA ALA A 270 -15.08 7.25 14.10
C ALA A 270 -15.57 7.24 12.64
N GLY A 271 -16.78 6.75 12.39
CA GLY A 271 -17.43 6.79 11.08
C GLY A 271 -17.81 8.19 10.62
N ARG A 272 -17.81 9.20 11.50
CA ARG A 272 -18.02 10.62 11.18
C ARG A 272 -16.72 11.43 11.01
N SER A 273 -15.57 10.78 11.16
CA SER A 273 -14.26 11.44 11.01
C SER A 273 -14.13 12.20 9.69
N ARG A 274 -13.32 13.26 9.69
CA ARG A 274 -13.03 14.08 8.50
C ARG A 274 -11.69 13.70 7.86
N ALA A 275 -11.15 12.54 8.23
CA ALA A 275 -9.92 12.06 7.65
C ALA A 275 -10.10 11.89 6.13
N PRO A 276 -9.10 12.27 5.32
CA PRO A 276 -9.07 11.96 3.90
C PRO A 276 -9.39 10.48 3.68
N ALA A 277 -10.32 10.19 2.76
CA ALA A 277 -10.81 8.84 2.49
C ALA A 277 -11.02 8.63 0.98
N THR A 278 -10.86 7.38 0.55
CA THR A 278 -11.26 6.96 -0.81
C THR A 278 -12.77 7.03 -0.94
N GLU A 279 -13.31 7.03 -2.17
CA GLU A 279 -14.77 7.03 -2.36
C GLU A 279 -15.44 5.81 -1.71
N ALA A 280 -14.84 4.63 -1.88
CA ALA A 280 -15.28 3.41 -1.21
C ALA A 280 -15.13 3.51 0.32
N GLY A 281 -14.05 4.13 0.80
CA GLY A 281 -13.80 4.36 2.22
C GLY A 281 -14.80 5.30 2.88
N GLU A 282 -15.20 6.36 2.19
CA GLU A 282 -16.24 7.30 2.62
C GLU A 282 -17.60 6.61 2.78
N ARG A 283 -17.95 5.74 1.82
CA ARG A 283 -19.18 4.94 1.88
C ARG A 283 -19.09 3.91 3.01
N ASN A 284 -17.96 3.22 3.16
CA ASN A 284 -17.75 2.23 4.22
C ASN A 284 -17.78 2.82 5.62
N ARG A 285 -17.14 3.97 5.86
CA ARG A 285 -17.18 4.62 7.18
C ARG A 285 -18.58 5.13 7.54
N THR A 286 -19.33 5.60 6.54
CA THR A 286 -20.73 6.04 6.71
C THR A 286 -21.63 4.85 7.02
N ASN A 287 -21.47 3.74 6.28
CA ASN A 287 -22.22 2.51 6.52
C ASN A 287 -21.90 1.91 7.90
N ALA A 288 -20.63 1.95 8.32
CA ALA A 288 -20.22 1.58 9.66
C ALA A 288 -20.88 2.48 10.72
N ALA A 289 -20.90 3.80 10.52
CA ALA A 289 -21.57 4.72 11.45
C ALA A 289 -23.07 4.44 11.57
N ASN A 290 -23.76 4.21 10.44
CA ASN A 290 -25.18 3.89 10.39
C ASN A 290 -25.50 2.57 11.11
N TRP A 291 -24.67 1.54 10.92
CA TRP A 291 -24.81 0.29 11.67
C TRP A 291 -24.52 0.49 13.16
N GLY A 292 -23.43 1.18 13.51
CA GLY A 292 -23.04 1.45 14.88
C GLY A 292 -24.13 2.17 15.68
N ILE A 293 -24.76 3.20 15.11
CA ILE A 293 -25.85 3.92 15.78
C ILE A 293 -27.14 3.09 15.82
N THR A 294 -27.44 2.29 14.78
CA THR A 294 -28.59 1.36 14.78
C THR A 294 -28.42 0.35 15.92
N TYR A 295 -27.25 -0.28 16.00
CA TYR A 295 -26.91 -1.22 17.06
C TYR A 295 -26.97 -0.59 18.46
N LEU A 296 -26.47 0.63 18.62
CA LEU A 296 -26.53 1.38 19.87
C LEU A 296 -27.97 1.61 20.33
N ILE A 297 -28.82 2.15 19.46
CA ILE A 297 -30.22 2.45 19.77
C ILE A 297 -30.97 1.16 20.12
N SER A 298 -30.83 0.12 19.28
CA SER A 298 -31.46 -1.17 19.54
C SER A 298 -30.98 -1.80 20.84
N SER A 299 -29.69 -1.70 21.17
CA SER A 299 -29.14 -2.22 22.44
C SER A 299 -29.72 -1.50 23.64
N VAL A 300 -29.75 -0.16 23.64
CA VAL A 300 -30.30 0.64 24.73
C VAL A 300 -31.78 0.31 24.95
N ILE A 301 -32.57 0.19 23.87
CA ILE A 301 -33.99 -0.15 23.95
C ILE A 301 -34.19 -1.55 24.55
N LEU A 302 -33.48 -2.56 24.04
CA LEU A 302 -33.65 -3.95 24.51
C LEU A 302 -33.19 -4.14 25.95
N ILE A 303 -32.11 -3.48 26.37
CA ILE A 303 -31.62 -3.50 27.75
C ILE A 303 -32.63 -2.79 28.66
N ALA A 304 -33.11 -1.60 28.30
CA ALA A 304 -34.11 -0.87 29.08
C ALA A 304 -35.42 -1.66 29.20
N LEU A 305 -35.86 -2.30 28.12
CA LEU A 305 -37.04 -3.16 28.12
C LEU A 305 -36.84 -4.39 29.03
N HIS A 306 -35.67 -5.01 29.00
CA HIS A 306 -35.36 -6.12 29.90
C HIS A 306 -35.43 -5.69 31.38
N ILE A 307 -34.82 -4.55 31.71
CA ILE A 307 -34.86 -3.98 33.05
C ILE A 307 -36.31 -3.66 33.46
N ALA A 308 -37.11 -3.05 32.58
CA ALA A 308 -38.52 -2.78 32.85
C ALA A 308 -39.30 -4.07 33.13
N PHE A 309 -39.05 -5.15 32.37
CA PHE A 309 -39.69 -6.45 32.58
C PHE A 309 -39.33 -7.05 33.94
N LEU A 310 -38.07 -6.90 34.38
CA LEU A 310 -37.64 -7.34 35.72
C LEU A 310 -38.39 -6.64 36.86
N PHE A 311 -38.86 -5.41 36.65
CA PHE A 311 -39.59 -4.64 37.66
C PHE A 311 -41.12 -4.67 37.51
N THR A 312 -41.63 -5.10 36.36
CA THR A 312 -43.08 -5.04 36.06
C THR A 312 -43.78 -6.37 36.22
N PHE A 313 -43.11 -7.49 35.90
CA PHE A 313 -43.69 -8.82 36.05
C PHE A 313 -43.56 -9.30 37.50
N ASP A 314 -44.67 -9.81 38.04
CA ASP A 314 -44.79 -10.33 39.40
C ASP A 314 -44.36 -11.81 39.51
N ASP A 315 -44.55 -12.41 40.69
CA ASP A 315 -44.17 -13.79 41.00
C ASP A 315 -44.87 -14.83 40.11
N GLU A 316 -46.02 -14.51 39.52
CA GLU A 316 -46.76 -15.42 38.63
C GLU A 316 -46.05 -15.55 37.26
N TYR A 317 -45.54 -14.43 36.74
CA TYR A 317 -44.85 -14.36 35.44
C TYR A 317 -43.32 -14.50 35.53
N SER A 318 -42.74 -14.54 36.73
CA SER A 318 -41.29 -14.68 36.95
C SER A 318 -40.81 -16.12 37.20
N SER A 319 -41.74 -17.07 37.38
CA SER A 319 -41.43 -18.49 37.64
C SER A 319 -40.73 -19.19 36.47
N THR A 320 -40.78 -18.61 35.27
CA THR A 320 -40.11 -19.10 34.06
C THR A 320 -39.25 -18.01 33.40
N PHE A 321 -38.20 -18.41 32.68
CA PHE A 321 -37.32 -17.44 32.00
C PHE A 321 -38.06 -16.55 30.99
N PHE A 322 -39.06 -17.09 30.28
CA PHE A 322 -39.93 -16.32 29.41
C PHE A 322 -41.22 -15.95 30.15
N PRO A 323 -41.77 -14.73 29.96
CA PRO A 323 -41.44 -13.74 28.92
C PRO A 323 -40.30 -12.74 29.27
N ILE A 324 -39.84 -12.70 30.52
CA ILE A 324 -38.83 -11.74 31.01
C ILE A 324 -37.52 -11.78 30.19
N GLY A 325 -37.16 -12.97 29.72
CA GLY A 325 -35.96 -13.27 28.94
C GLY A 325 -36.05 -12.95 27.43
N ILE A 326 -37.22 -12.55 26.91
CA ILE A 326 -37.37 -12.23 25.48
C ILE A 326 -36.44 -11.08 25.07
N PRO A 327 -36.42 -9.91 25.75
CA PRO A 327 -35.60 -8.78 25.32
C PRO A 327 -34.10 -9.10 25.35
N ILE A 328 -33.62 -9.82 26.38
CA ILE A 328 -32.21 -10.19 26.49
C ILE A 328 -31.80 -11.25 25.45
N THR A 329 -32.70 -12.16 25.08
CA THR A 329 -32.45 -13.14 24.01
C THR A 329 -32.34 -12.47 22.64
N ILE A 330 -33.24 -11.54 22.34
CA ILE A 330 -33.18 -10.73 21.11
C ILE A 330 -31.90 -9.89 21.09
N TRP A 331 -31.55 -9.29 22.22
CA TRP A 331 -30.30 -8.53 22.37
C TRP A 331 -29.07 -9.39 22.08
N PHE A 332 -29.01 -10.62 22.60
CA PHE A 332 -27.92 -11.53 22.32
C PHE A 332 -27.80 -11.86 20.82
N ALA A 333 -28.91 -12.16 20.15
CA ALA A 333 -28.93 -12.40 18.70
C ALA A 333 -28.49 -11.18 17.88
N LEU A 334 -28.90 -9.98 18.31
CA LEU A 334 -28.44 -8.71 17.74
C LEU A 334 -26.92 -8.52 17.92
N SER A 335 -26.38 -8.84 19.09
CA SER A 335 -24.94 -8.76 19.37
C SER A 335 -24.12 -9.73 18.53
N VAL A 336 -24.60 -10.96 18.32
CA VAL A 336 -23.96 -11.91 17.39
C VAL A 336 -23.97 -11.35 15.96
N THR A 337 -25.11 -10.82 15.52
CA THR A 337 -25.24 -10.17 14.20
C THR A 337 -24.27 -8.99 14.07
N HIS A 338 -24.13 -8.18 15.11
CA HIS A 338 -23.17 -7.07 15.17
C HIS A 338 -21.74 -7.55 14.95
N VAL A 339 -21.30 -8.58 15.66
CA VAL A 339 -19.96 -9.14 15.51
C VAL A 339 -19.74 -9.63 14.07
N VAL A 340 -20.69 -10.38 13.50
CA VAL A 340 -20.60 -10.88 12.12
C VAL A 340 -20.47 -9.72 11.12
N LEU A 341 -21.36 -8.71 11.22
CA LEU A 341 -21.33 -7.56 10.31
C LEU A 341 -20.05 -6.73 10.50
N SER A 342 -19.52 -6.62 11.72
CA SER A 342 -18.24 -5.99 12.00
C SER A 342 -17.07 -6.70 11.35
N ILE A 343 -17.02 -8.03 11.39
CA ILE A 343 -15.99 -8.83 10.72
C ILE A 343 -16.11 -8.70 9.19
N VAL A 344 -17.32 -8.91 8.65
CA VAL A 344 -17.55 -8.84 7.18
C VAL A 344 -17.24 -7.44 6.65
N GLY A 345 -17.70 -6.40 7.36
CA GLY A 345 -17.43 -5.01 7.02
C GLY A 345 -15.95 -4.67 7.09
N LEU A 346 -15.24 -5.13 8.13
CA LEU A 346 -13.79 -4.98 8.27
C LEU A 346 -13.05 -5.61 7.09
N VAL A 347 -13.37 -6.87 6.76
CA VAL A 347 -12.72 -7.60 5.66
C VAL A 347 -13.01 -6.93 4.31
N LYS A 348 -14.29 -6.64 3.99
CA LYS A 348 -14.65 -6.01 2.72
C LYS A 348 -14.05 -4.61 2.57
N ALA A 349 -14.11 -3.79 3.61
CA ALA A 349 -13.53 -2.45 3.61
C ALA A 349 -11.99 -2.49 3.49
N SER A 350 -11.34 -3.48 4.10
CA SER A 350 -9.88 -3.67 3.96
C SER A 350 -9.45 -4.01 2.53
N ARG A 351 -10.37 -4.53 1.71
CA ARG A 351 -10.19 -4.82 0.28
C ARG A 351 -10.71 -3.70 -0.63
N GLY A 352 -11.06 -2.54 -0.08
CA GLY A 352 -11.65 -1.43 -0.85
C GLY A 352 -13.08 -1.68 -1.36
N VAL A 353 -13.72 -2.77 -0.96
CA VAL A 353 -15.09 -3.12 -1.38
C VAL A 353 -16.10 -2.44 -0.46
N VAL A 354 -17.12 -1.81 -1.05
CA VAL A 354 -18.21 -1.19 -0.28
C VAL A 354 -19.11 -2.26 0.34
N PHE A 355 -19.27 -2.21 1.65
CA PHE A 355 -20.20 -3.05 2.39
C PHE A 355 -21.40 -2.23 2.87
N LYS A 356 -22.61 -2.65 2.47
CA LYS A 356 -23.88 -2.00 2.85
C LYS A 356 -24.64 -2.92 3.83
N PRO A 357 -24.69 -2.58 5.12
CA PRO A 357 -25.44 -3.34 6.12
C PRO A 357 -26.94 -3.07 6.01
N ILE A 358 -27.73 -3.94 6.65
CA ILE A 358 -29.14 -3.70 6.94
C ILE A 358 -29.20 -2.75 8.15
N ALA A 359 -29.00 -1.46 7.91
CA ALA A 359 -28.96 -0.42 8.94
C ALA A 359 -29.92 0.71 8.59
N LEU A 360 -30.39 1.45 9.61
CA LEU A 360 -31.13 2.68 9.40
C LEU A 360 -30.17 3.78 8.88
N PRO A 361 -30.52 4.49 7.80
CA PRO A 361 -29.62 5.44 7.15
C PRO A 361 -29.64 6.82 7.81
N PHE A 362 -29.07 6.93 9.01
CA PHE A 362 -28.99 8.21 9.73
C PHE A 362 -28.01 9.21 9.09
N PHE A 363 -27.02 8.72 8.35
CA PHE A 363 -25.96 9.50 7.73
C PHE A 363 -25.82 9.15 6.25
N SER A 364 -25.51 10.17 5.45
CA SER A 364 -25.21 10.03 4.01
C SER A 364 -23.71 10.21 3.75
N PRO A 365 -23.13 9.50 2.75
CA PRO A 365 -21.76 9.75 2.32
C PRO A 365 -21.60 11.20 1.87
N ARG A 366 -20.47 11.84 2.18
CA ARG A 366 -20.22 13.20 1.69
C ARG A 366 -19.96 13.15 0.19
N ALA A 367 -20.71 13.92 -0.59
CA ALA A 367 -20.39 14.17 -1.99
C ALA A 367 -19.10 15.01 -2.06
N ARG A 368 -18.14 14.63 -2.90
CA ARG A 368 -17.05 15.56 -3.27
C ARG A 368 -17.71 16.65 -4.11
N LEU A 369 -17.78 17.86 -3.56
CA LEU A 369 -17.89 19.06 -4.38
C LEU A 369 -16.53 19.19 -5.06
N TRP A 370 -16.54 19.11 -6.38
CA TRP A 370 -15.38 19.13 -7.26
C TRP A 370 -14.50 20.35 -7.03
#